data_AF-A0A957FA58-F1
#
_entry.id   AF-A0A957FA58-F1
#
_cell.length_a   1.000
_cell.length_b   1.000
_cell.length_c   1.000
_cell.angle_alpha   90.00
_cell.angle_beta   90.00
_cell.angle_gamma   90.00
#
_symmetry.space_group_name_H-M   'P 1'
#
loop_
_entity.id
_entity.type
_entity.pdbx_description
1 polymer ?
#
loop_
_entity_poly.entity_id
_entity_poly.type
_entity_poly.pdbx_seq_one_letter_code
_entity_poly.pdbx_strand_id
1 'polypeptide(L)'
;MSLTITQSVGPRILALQLGDGPNLFAELPHFTIPCPDAGLLTLWGGHRLWHAPEVSRRTYLPDEQPVSMTATADGVHIVQPTEALTGLQKSITVRLPDDTATVIVDHGLTNHGLWPVTCAPWAITQMRPGGTAVLPQPTTPADPDGLQPNRSLVLWQYTDMNSPYIQWGNERIRITAAMTDGALKIGFPNPRGWLAYHWQDMLFVKQARFAAQATYLDRNSSSQCYCNDQFLELETLG
;
A
#
# COMPACT_ATOMS: atom_id res chain seq x y z
N MET A 1 16.23 -1.87 14.05
CA MET A 1 15.02 -2.18 13.24
C MET A 1 15.30 -3.47 12.49
N SER A 2 14.30 -4.33 12.31
CA SER A 2 14.42 -5.55 11.52
C SER A 2 13.23 -5.71 10.56
N LEU A 3 13.47 -6.40 9.45
CA LEU A 3 12.49 -6.74 8.43
C LEU A 3 12.49 -8.26 8.22
N THR A 4 11.30 -8.85 8.09
CA THR A 4 11.15 -10.25 7.69
C THR A 4 10.62 -10.31 6.27
N ILE A 5 11.34 -10.97 5.38
CA ILE A 5 11.00 -11.14 3.97
C ILE A 5 10.82 -12.63 3.71
N THR A 6 9.75 -12.99 3.00
CA THR A 6 9.48 -14.40 2.66
C THR A 6 10.10 -14.76 1.32
N GLN A 7 10.64 -15.98 1.26
CA GLN A 7 11.09 -16.59 0.01
C GLN A 7 10.02 -17.53 -0.59
N SER A 8 9.00 -17.91 0.19
CA SER A 8 8.07 -18.99 -0.16
C SER A 8 6.85 -18.52 -0.95
N VAL A 9 6.45 -17.25 -0.83
CA VAL A 9 5.22 -16.72 -1.42
C VAL A 9 5.41 -15.25 -1.81
N GLY A 10 5.30 -14.94 -3.10
CA GLY A 10 5.23 -13.58 -3.64
C GLY A 10 6.37 -12.62 -3.22
N PRO A 11 6.48 -11.43 -3.83
CA PRO A 11 7.39 -10.41 -3.33
C PRO A 11 6.73 -9.70 -2.15
N ARG A 12 7.11 -10.06 -0.91
CA ARG A 12 6.46 -9.59 0.32
C ARG A 12 7.42 -9.35 1.47
N ILE A 13 7.17 -8.30 2.24
CA ILE A 13 7.83 -8.02 3.53
C ILE A 13 6.80 -8.28 4.63
N LEU A 14 6.92 -9.38 5.38
CA LEU A 14 5.91 -9.84 6.33
C LEU A 14 5.92 -9.08 7.65
N ALA A 15 7.09 -8.60 8.09
CA ALA A 15 7.21 -7.92 9.38
C ALA A 15 8.15 -6.73 9.34
N LEU A 16 7.84 -5.75 10.18
CA LEU A 16 8.69 -4.62 10.54
C LEU A 16 8.69 -4.48 12.06
N GLN A 17 9.86 -4.60 12.68
CA GLN A 17 10.04 -4.52 14.13
C GLN A 17 11.10 -3.48 14.52
N LEU A 18 10.87 -2.79 15.64
CA LEU A 18 11.85 -1.89 16.26
C LEU A 18 12.36 -2.52 17.55
N GLY A 19 13.66 -2.84 17.60
CA GLY A 19 14.25 -3.59 18.71
C GLY A 19 13.56 -4.93 18.89
N ASP A 20 13.24 -5.27 20.14
CA ASP A 20 12.47 -6.47 20.52
C ASP A 20 10.95 -6.22 20.53
N GLY A 21 10.51 -5.11 19.92
CA GLY A 21 9.11 -4.72 19.83
C GLY A 21 8.29 -5.67 18.95
N PRO A 22 6.95 -5.57 19.04
CA PRO A 22 6.07 -6.39 18.22
C PRO A 22 6.15 -5.99 16.74
N ASN A 23 5.70 -6.90 15.87
CA ASN A 23 5.49 -6.58 14.46
C ASN A 23 4.48 -5.43 14.34
N LEU A 24 4.84 -4.41 13.55
CA LEU A 24 3.96 -3.29 13.27
C LEU A 24 2.95 -3.61 12.14
N PHE A 25 3.32 -4.52 11.23
CA PHE A 25 2.43 -4.95 10.17
C PHE A 25 1.37 -5.93 10.68
N ALA A 26 0.24 -6.01 9.98
CA ALA A 26 -0.77 -7.03 10.25
C ALA A 26 -0.23 -8.41 9.87
N GLU A 27 -0.65 -9.44 10.59
CA GLU A 27 -0.39 -10.85 10.31
C GLU A 27 -1.74 -11.54 10.06
N LEU A 28 -1.93 -12.07 8.86
CA LEU A 28 -3.25 -12.45 8.35
C LEU A 28 -3.24 -13.84 7.68
N PRO A 29 -2.74 -14.90 8.34
CA PRO A 29 -2.55 -16.23 7.71
C PRO A 29 -3.85 -16.93 7.26
N HIS A 30 -5.00 -16.39 7.64
CA HIS A 30 -6.32 -16.94 7.32
C HIS A 30 -7.19 -16.01 6.47
N PHE A 31 -6.69 -14.82 6.12
CA PHE A 31 -7.44 -13.88 5.32
C PHE A 31 -7.25 -14.20 3.84
N THR A 32 -8.34 -14.60 3.16
CA THR A 32 -8.31 -14.97 1.75
C THR A 32 -9.30 -14.16 0.94
N ILE A 33 -8.93 -13.89 -0.31
CA ILE A 33 -9.78 -13.23 -1.30
C ILE A 33 -9.99 -14.18 -2.48
N PRO A 34 -11.24 -14.41 -2.93
CA PRO A 34 -11.49 -15.23 -4.10
C PRO A 34 -11.04 -14.51 -5.38
N CYS A 35 -10.23 -15.21 -6.18
CA CYS A 35 -9.96 -14.83 -7.55
C CYS A 35 -10.86 -15.66 -8.48
N PRO A 36 -11.75 -15.02 -9.25
CA PRO A 36 -12.60 -15.75 -10.19
C PRO A 36 -11.73 -16.60 -11.13
N ASP A 37 -12.01 -17.89 -11.16
CA ASP A 37 -11.35 -18.91 -12.00
C ASP A 37 -9.85 -19.14 -11.73
N ALA A 38 -9.28 -18.61 -10.63
CA ALA A 38 -7.87 -18.82 -10.26
C ALA A 38 -7.64 -19.26 -8.80
N GLY A 39 -8.70 -19.39 -7.99
CA GLY A 39 -8.61 -19.91 -6.62
C GLY A 39 -8.64 -18.81 -5.56
N LEU A 40 -7.88 -18.99 -4.48
CA LEU A 40 -7.83 -18.07 -3.34
C LEU A 40 -6.46 -17.40 -3.26
N LEU A 41 -6.44 -16.07 -3.11
CA LEU A 41 -5.26 -15.30 -2.72
C LEU A 41 -5.22 -15.18 -1.21
N THR A 42 -4.11 -15.55 -0.58
CA THR A 42 -3.88 -15.28 0.85
C THR A 42 -3.25 -13.90 1.01
N LEU A 43 -3.89 -13.05 1.81
CA LEU A 43 -3.27 -11.81 2.26
C LEU A 43 -2.48 -12.11 3.52
N TRP A 44 -1.25 -12.62 3.39
CA TRP A 44 -0.38 -12.95 4.53
C TRP A 44 -0.10 -11.78 5.51
N GLY A 45 -0.47 -10.55 5.15
CA GLY A 45 -0.16 -9.34 5.88
C GLY A 45 1.07 -8.64 5.32
N GLY A 46 1.64 -7.73 6.11
CA GLY A 46 2.90 -7.08 5.73
C GLY A 46 2.77 -6.04 4.62
N HIS A 47 3.82 -5.94 3.80
CA HIS A 47 3.90 -5.10 2.63
C HIS A 47 3.96 -5.95 1.35
N ARG A 48 3.19 -5.57 0.33
CA ARG A 48 3.09 -6.28 -0.95
C ARG A 48 2.99 -5.33 -2.15
N LEU A 49 3.18 -5.88 -3.34
CA LEU A 49 2.97 -5.19 -4.61
C LEU A 49 1.78 -5.79 -5.38
N TRP A 50 0.81 -4.96 -5.68
CA TRP A 50 -0.25 -5.20 -6.66
C TRP A 50 -0.03 -4.31 -7.89
N HIS A 51 -0.90 -4.47 -8.89
CA HIS A 51 -1.00 -3.55 -10.00
C HIS A 51 -2.44 -3.04 -10.16
N ALA A 52 -2.59 -1.76 -10.45
CA ALA A 52 -3.87 -1.13 -10.73
C ALA A 52 -4.23 -1.22 -12.23
N PRO A 53 -5.50 -1.06 -12.61
CA PRO A 53 -6.67 -0.89 -11.74
C PRO A 53 -7.02 -2.16 -10.98
N GLU A 54 -7.76 -2.02 -9.89
CA GLU A 54 -8.31 -3.16 -9.14
C GLU A 54 -9.35 -3.89 -9.99
N VAL A 55 -9.00 -5.09 -10.45
CA VAL A 55 -9.87 -5.96 -11.22
C VAL A 55 -9.69 -7.37 -10.67
N SER A 56 -10.74 -7.95 -10.10
CA SER A 56 -10.65 -9.21 -9.33
C SER A 56 -9.90 -10.33 -10.04
N ARG A 57 -10.14 -10.53 -11.34
CA ARG A 57 -9.49 -11.56 -12.19
C ARG A 57 -7.99 -11.36 -12.43
N ARG A 58 -7.46 -10.19 -12.09
CA ARG A 58 -6.09 -9.77 -12.38
C ARG A 58 -5.35 -9.40 -11.10
N THR A 59 -5.98 -8.62 -10.22
CA THR A 59 -5.41 -8.13 -8.96
C THR A 59 -5.35 -9.21 -7.89
N TYR A 60 -6.34 -10.12 -7.87
CA TYR A 60 -6.42 -11.17 -6.84
C TYR A 60 -5.77 -12.49 -7.27
N LEU A 61 -4.95 -12.47 -8.31
CA LEU A 61 -4.21 -13.66 -8.71
C LEU A 61 -3.36 -14.17 -7.53
N PRO A 62 -3.46 -15.45 -7.17
CA PRO A 62 -2.64 -16.00 -6.10
C PRO A 62 -1.15 -15.89 -6.42
N ASP A 63 -0.36 -15.37 -5.48
CA ASP A 63 1.09 -15.27 -5.55
C ASP A 63 1.78 -16.25 -4.59
N GLU A 64 1.21 -17.46 -4.46
CA GLU A 64 1.65 -18.50 -3.52
C GLU A 64 2.88 -19.31 -4.02
N GLN A 65 3.66 -18.73 -4.93
CA GLN A 65 4.85 -19.35 -5.50
C GLN A 65 6.12 -18.78 -4.87
N PRO A 66 7.19 -19.58 -4.69
CA PRO A 66 8.47 -19.08 -4.22
C PRO A 66 9.04 -17.99 -5.12
N VAL A 67 9.80 -17.08 -4.51
CA VAL A 67 10.47 -15.97 -5.20
C VAL A 67 11.97 -16.19 -5.27
N SER A 68 12.59 -15.62 -6.30
CA SER A 68 14.04 -15.46 -6.35
C SER A 68 14.44 -14.29 -5.46
N MET A 69 15.44 -14.50 -4.62
CA MET A 69 16.05 -13.47 -3.78
C MET A 69 17.54 -13.38 -4.10
N THR A 70 17.98 -12.20 -4.52
CA THR A 70 19.40 -11.93 -4.82
C THR A 70 19.87 -10.78 -3.94
N ALA A 71 20.95 -10.99 -3.18
CA ALA A 71 21.55 -9.91 -2.39
C ALA A 71 22.07 -8.80 -3.31
N THR A 72 21.87 -7.55 -2.90
CA THR A 72 22.48 -6.36 -3.52
C THR A 72 23.59 -5.81 -2.62
N ALA A 73 24.25 -4.73 -3.02
CA ALA A 73 25.27 -4.10 -2.18
C ALA A 73 24.73 -3.59 -0.83
N ASP A 74 23.46 -3.20 -0.79
CA ASP A 74 22.80 -2.51 0.33
C ASP A 74 21.43 -3.12 0.70
N GLY A 75 21.16 -4.36 0.28
CA GLY A 75 19.86 -4.98 0.51
C GLY A 75 19.60 -6.26 -0.28
N VAL A 76 18.36 -6.42 -0.75
CA VAL A 76 17.91 -7.61 -1.48
C VAL A 76 16.95 -7.25 -2.61
N HIS A 77 17.12 -7.89 -3.75
CA HIS A 77 16.21 -7.85 -4.89
C HIS A 77 15.38 -9.14 -4.94
N ILE A 78 14.07 -8.98 -4.96
CA ILE A 78 13.08 -10.06 -4.85
C ILE A 78 12.24 -10.07 -6.12
N VAL A 79 12.15 -11.20 -6.79
CA VAL A 79 11.44 -11.34 -8.06
C VAL A 79 10.56 -12.58 -8.03
N GLN A 80 9.27 -12.40 -8.30
CA GLN A 80 8.36 -13.54 -8.47
C GLN A 80 8.40 -14.10 -9.90
N PRO A 81 7.90 -15.33 -10.12
CA PRO A 81 7.57 -15.79 -11.46
C PRO A 81 6.62 -14.83 -12.18
N THR A 82 6.71 -14.80 -13.51
CA THR A 82 5.74 -14.09 -14.35
C THR A 82 4.35 -14.69 -14.14
N GLU A 83 3.36 -13.84 -13.91
CA GLU A 83 1.97 -14.23 -13.79
C GLU A 83 1.46 -14.78 -15.12
N ALA A 84 1.05 -16.05 -15.15
CA ALA A 84 0.63 -16.71 -16.39
C ALA A 84 -0.56 -16.03 -17.07
N LEU A 85 -1.48 -15.44 -16.30
CA LEU A 85 -2.72 -14.84 -16.84
C LEU A 85 -2.54 -13.39 -17.30
N THR A 86 -1.55 -12.65 -16.80
CA THR A 86 -1.36 -11.23 -17.12
C THR A 86 -0.11 -10.98 -17.95
N GLY A 87 0.86 -11.90 -17.93
CA GLY A 87 2.19 -11.70 -18.50
C GLY A 87 3.07 -10.75 -17.70
N LEU A 88 2.63 -10.28 -16.53
CA LEU A 88 3.37 -9.34 -15.70
C LEU A 88 4.25 -10.07 -14.70
N GLN A 89 5.43 -9.53 -14.46
CA GLN A 89 6.33 -9.94 -13.39
C GLN A 89 6.45 -8.80 -12.38
N LYS A 90 6.34 -9.13 -11.09
CA LYS A 90 6.52 -8.18 -10.00
C LYS A 90 7.90 -8.36 -9.37
N SER A 91 8.50 -7.24 -8.98
CA SER A 91 9.73 -7.23 -8.21
C SER A 91 9.69 -6.20 -7.10
N ILE A 92 10.37 -6.49 -6.00
CA ILE A 92 10.62 -5.56 -4.90
C ILE A 92 12.12 -5.55 -4.63
N THR A 93 12.74 -4.38 -4.61
CA THR A 93 14.09 -4.18 -4.07
C THR A 93 13.97 -3.51 -2.73
N VAL A 94 14.51 -4.12 -1.67
CA VAL A 94 14.57 -3.56 -0.33
C VAL A 94 16.00 -3.14 -0.05
N ARG A 95 16.21 -1.90 0.39
CA ARG A 95 17.53 -1.35 0.74
C ARG A 95 17.51 -0.71 2.12
N LEU A 96 18.58 -0.94 2.87
CA LEU A 96 18.84 -0.34 4.18
C LEU A 96 20.09 0.54 4.01
N PRO A 97 19.92 1.83 3.67
CA PRO A 97 21.03 2.67 3.21
C PRO A 97 22.05 2.98 4.31
N ASP A 98 21.64 2.94 5.57
CA ASP A 98 22.44 3.22 6.75
C ASP A 98 21.80 2.60 8.00
N ASP A 99 22.38 2.85 9.17
CA ASP A 99 21.87 2.39 10.47
C ASP A 99 20.69 3.23 11.01
N THR A 100 20.06 4.08 10.17
CA THR A 100 18.86 4.83 10.57
C THR A 100 17.59 3.98 10.44
N ALA A 101 16.47 4.46 10.97
CA ALA A 101 15.16 3.82 10.84
C ALA A 101 14.53 4.09 9.45
N THR A 102 15.32 3.90 8.38
CA THR A 102 14.93 4.14 7.00
C THR A 102 15.00 2.86 6.19
N VAL A 103 13.94 2.55 5.47
CA VAL A 103 13.90 1.45 4.48
C VAL A 103 13.49 2.04 3.15
N ILE A 104 14.28 1.79 2.11
CA ILE A 104 13.90 2.13 0.74
C ILE A 104 13.35 0.88 0.08
N VAL A 105 12.15 0.98 -0.48
CA VAL A 105 11.47 -0.12 -1.17
C VAL A 105 11.14 0.34 -2.58
N ASP A 106 11.81 -0.22 -3.57
CA ASP A 106 11.57 0.06 -4.99
C ASP A 106 10.70 -1.06 -5.59
N HIS A 107 9.60 -0.66 -6.23
CA HIS A 107 8.64 -1.58 -6.86
C HIS A 107 8.82 -1.61 -8.38
N GLY A 108 8.80 -2.81 -8.96
CA GLY A 108 8.91 -3.00 -10.41
C GLY A 108 7.78 -3.85 -10.96
N LEU A 109 7.29 -3.47 -12.14
CA LEU A 109 6.43 -4.27 -12.98
C LEU A 109 7.09 -4.41 -14.36
N THR A 110 7.27 -5.65 -14.80
CA THR A 110 7.81 -5.95 -16.14
C THR A 110 6.74 -6.67 -16.95
N ASN A 111 6.46 -6.20 -18.17
CA ASN A 111 5.52 -6.84 -19.07
C ASN A 111 6.26 -7.79 -20.03
N HIS A 112 6.04 -9.09 -19.86
CA HIS A 112 6.52 -10.15 -20.76
C HIS A 112 5.46 -10.59 -21.77
N GLY A 113 4.28 -9.95 -21.76
CA GLY A 113 3.23 -10.18 -22.73
C GLY A 113 3.57 -9.62 -24.12
N LEU A 114 2.82 -10.08 -25.13
CA LEU A 114 3.00 -9.66 -26.52
C LEU A 114 2.51 -8.24 -26.80
N TRP A 115 1.67 -7.67 -25.93
CA TRP A 115 0.99 -6.40 -26.15
C TRP A 115 1.25 -5.43 -24.99
N PRO A 116 1.24 -4.11 -25.24
CA PRO A 116 1.27 -3.10 -24.18
C PRO A 116 0.08 -3.25 -23.23
N VAL A 117 0.32 -3.03 -21.94
CA VAL A 117 -0.71 -3.08 -20.88
C VAL A 117 -0.66 -1.77 -20.10
N THR A 118 -1.80 -1.09 -20.00
CA THR A 118 -1.96 0.06 -19.10
C THR A 118 -2.12 -0.43 -17.67
N CYS A 119 -1.16 -0.12 -16.80
CA CYS A 119 -1.23 -0.44 -15.39
C CYS A 119 -0.32 0.49 -14.57
N ALA A 120 -0.52 0.48 -13.26
CA ALA A 120 0.33 1.21 -12.32
C ALA A 120 0.78 0.27 -11.19
N PRO A 121 2.02 0.40 -10.67
CA PRO A 121 2.42 -0.30 -9.46
C PRO A 121 1.58 0.23 -8.28
N TRP A 122 1.07 -0.69 -7.48
CA TRP A 122 0.22 -0.38 -6.32
C TRP A 122 0.82 -1.05 -5.09
N ALA A 123 1.59 -0.26 -4.33
CA ALA A 123 2.33 -0.75 -3.17
C ALA A 123 1.47 -0.60 -1.91
N ILE A 124 1.23 -1.71 -1.22
CA ILE A 124 0.26 -1.79 -0.13
C ILE A 124 0.96 -2.22 1.14
N THR A 125 0.76 -1.48 2.23
CA THR A 125 1.31 -1.80 3.55
C THR A 125 0.16 -2.04 4.52
N GLN A 126 -0.05 -3.28 4.93
CA GLN A 126 -1.05 -3.69 5.92
C GLN A 126 -0.49 -3.47 7.33
N MET A 127 -1.07 -2.50 8.03
CA MET A 127 -0.77 -2.15 9.41
C MET A 127 -1.67 -2.96 10.35
N ARG A 128 -1.12 -3.41 11.48
CA ARG A 128 -1.88 -4.08 12.53
C ARG A 128 -3.00 -3.18 13.07
N PRO A 129 -4.10 -3.72 13.63
CA PRO A 129 -5.17 -2.90 14.20
C PRO A 129 -4.75 -2.16 15.50
N GLY A 130 -5.57 -1.21 15.91
CA GLY A 130 -5.45 -0.45 17.16
C GLY A 130 -4.68 0.88 17.05
N GLY A 131 -4.19 1.24 15.87
CA GLY A 131 -3.50 2.51 15.62
C GLY A 131 -4.33 3.48 14.77
N THR A 132 -3.68 4.57 14.35
CA THR A 132 -4.33 5.66 13.61
C THR A 132 -3.50 6.05 12.39
N ALA A 133 -4.08 5.93 11.21
CA ALA A 133 -3.51 6.48 9.99
C ALA A 133 -3.68 8.00 9.92
N VAL A 134 -2.71 8.67 9.33
CA VAL A 134 -2.68 10.11 9.09
C VAL A 134 -2.51 10.36 7.60
N LEU A 135 -3.52 10.99 7.00
CA LEU A 135 -3.61 11.32 5.59
C LEU A 135 -3.48 12.84 5.46
N PRO A 136 -2.32 13.38 5.06
CA PRO A 136 -2.10 14.82 5.04
C PRO A 136 -2.89 15.51 3.92
N GLN A 137 -3.28 16.75 4.15
CA GLN A 137 -4.04 17.57 3.21
C GLN A 137 -3.26 18.86 2.86
N PRO A 138 -3.32 19.33 1.61
CA PRO A 138 -2.83 20.66 1.27
C PRO A 138 -3.74 21.72 1.91
N THR A 139 -3.11 22.72 2.53
CA THR A 139 -3.78 23.88 3.14
C THR A 139 -3.37 25.20 2.48
N THR A 140 -2.40 25.15 1.58
CA THR A 140 -1.95 26.30 0.80
C THR A 140 -2.82 26.47 -0.44
N PRO A 141 -3.10 27.72 -0.88
CA PRO A 141 -3.73 28.01 -2.16
C PRO A 141 -3.06 27.26 -3.33
N ALA A 142 -3.86 26.76 -4.28
CA ALA A 142 -3.34 26.15 -5.52
C ALA A 142 -2.91 27.20 -6.55
N ASP A 143 -3.42 28.41 -6.43
CA ASP A 143 -3.17 29.57 -7.27
C ASP A 143 -2.93 30.82 -6.41
N PRO A 144 -2.30 31.88 -6.95
CA PRO A 144 -2.00 33.09 -6.20
C PRO A 144 -3.21 33.77 -5.55
N ASP A 145 -4.39 33.64 -6.18
CA ASP A 145 -5.63 34.27 -5.73
C ASP A 145 -6.47 33.36 -4.80
N GLY A 146 -6.09 32.08 -4.68
CA GLY A 146 -6.76 31.09 -3.84
C GLY A 146 -8.17 30.70 -4.30
N LEU A 147 -8.44 30.83 -5.60
CA LEU A 147 -9.75 30.54 -6.18
C LEU A 147 -9.88 29.10 -6.68
N GLN A 148 -8.76 28.42 -6.97
CA GLN A 148 -8.75 27.08 -7.53
C GLN A 148 -8.87 26.00 -6.46
N PRO A 149 -9.62 24.90 -6.72
CA PRO A 149 -9.67 23.78 -5.81
C PRO A 149 -8.30 23.10 -5.70
N ASN A 150 -7.88 22.80 -4.47
CA ASN A 150 -6.59 22.18 -4.18
C ASN A 150 -6.69 20.77 -3.57
N ARG A 151 -7.91 20.24 -3.40
CA ARG A 151 -8.19 18.95 -2.76
C ARG A 151 -9.29 18.21 -3.50
N SER A 152 -9.15 16.90 -3.55
CA SER A 152 -10.23 15.97 -3.91
C SER A 152 -10.12 14.73 -3.04
N LEU A 153 -11.27 14.10 -2.76
CA LEU A 153 -11.36 12.84 -2.03
C LEU A 153 -12.14 11.85 -2.88
N VAL A 154 -11.67 10.62 -2.90
CA VAL A 154 -12.25 9.48 -3.62
C VAL A 154 -12.72 8.48 -2.57
N LEU A 155 -13.98 8.10 -2.66
CA LEU A 155 -14.62 7.20 -1.70
C LEU A 155 -15.18 6.00 -2.45
N TRP A 156 -14.98 4.81 -1.90
CA TRP A 156 -15.63 3.60 -2.39
C TRP A 156 -17.05 3.53 -1.84
N GLN A 157 -17.96 2.90 -2.57
CA GLN A 157 -19.40 2.91 -2.25
C GLN A 157 -19.74 2.42 -0.83
N TYR A 158 -18.90 1.56 -0.25
CA TYR A 158 -19.06 1.01 1.09
C TYR A 158 -18.55 1.95 2.21
N THR A 159 -17.89 3.06 1.86
CA THR A 159 -17.36 4.01 2.84
C THR A 159 -18.47 4.91 3.35
N ASP A 160 -18.86 4.70 4.61
CA ASP A 160 -19.71 5.66 5.31
C ASP A 160 -18.91 6.90 5.70
N MET A 161 -19.27 8.06 5.16
CA MET A 161 -18.62 9.34 5.48
C MET A 161 -18.84 9.78 6.94
N ASN A 162 -19.87 9.25 7.60
CA ASN A 162 -20.16 9.48 9.01
C ASN A 162 -19.54 8.43 9.92
N SER A 163 -18.72 7.51 9.37
CA SER A 163 -18.05 6.48 10.15
C SER A 163 -17.31 7.10 11.34
N PRO A 164 -17.53 6.62 12.58
CA PRO A 164 -16.88 7.16 13.77
C PRO A 164 -15.36 6.93 13.76
N TYR A 165 -14.88 6.06 12.86
CA TYR A 165 -13.47 5.76 12.67
C TYR A 165 -12.76 6.78 11.78
N ILE A 166 -13.51 7.70 11.14
CA ILE A 166 -12.96 8.79 10.33
C ILE A 166 -13.05 10.10 11.11
N GLN A 167 -11.90 10.71 11.36
CA GLN A 167 -11.84 12.10 11.82
C GLN A 167 -11.43 13.00 10.65
N TRP A 168 -12.40 13.73 10.11
CA TRP A 168 -12.17 14.75 9.09
C TRP A 168 -11.43 15.96 9.70
N GLY A 169 -10.45 16.50 8.98
CA GLY A 169 -9.68 17.65 9.43
C GLY A 169 -9.06 18.43 8.27
N ASN A 170 -8.80 19.71 8.49
CA ASN A 170 -8.31 20.63 7.46
C ASN A 170 -6.88 20.30 6.98
N GLU A 171 -6.00 19.96 7.91
CA GLU A 171 -4.59 19.63 7.64
C GLU A 171 -4.35 18.15 7.43
N ARG A 172 -5.22 17.30 8.01
CA ARG A 172 -5.12 15.86 7.95
C ARG A 172 -6.47 15.21 8.22
N ILE A 173 -6.73 14.13 7.49
CA ILE A 173 -7.76 13.16 7.83
C ILE A 173 -7.09 12.07 8.67
N ARG A 174 -7.78 11.59 9.71
CA ARG A 174 -7.32 10.44 10.49
C ARG A 174 -8.29 9.29 10.38
N ILE A 175 -7.75 8.08 10.29
CA ILE A 175 -8.53 6.84 10.27
C ILE A 175 -8.03 5.94 11.38
N THR A 176 -8.90 5.57 12.31
CA THR A 176 -8.56 4.69 13.43
C THR A 176 -8.87 3.24 13.07
N ALA A 177 -7.86 2.36 13.17
CA ALA A 177 -7.96 0.94 12.86
C ALA A 177 -8.62 0.15 14.01
N ALA A 178 -9.85 0.51 14.36
CA ALA A 178 -10.61 -0.09 15.47
C ALA A 178 -12.03 -0.52 15.04
N MET A 179 -12.24 -0.71 13.74
CA MET A 179 -13.52 -1.18 13.21
C MET A 179 -13.84 -2.58 13.75
N THR A 180 -15.12 -2.88 13.90
CA THR A 180 -15.61 -4.20 14.32
C THR A 180 -16.42 -4.90 13.24
N ASP A 181 -16.85 -4.16 12.23
CA ASP A 181 -17.55 -4.64 11.05
C ASP A 181 -17.30 -3.70 9.86
N GLY A 182 -17.70 -4.16 8.67
CA GLY A 182 -17.64 -3.38 7.45
C GLY A 182 -16.21 -3.01 7.02
N ALA A 183 -16.14 -2.03 6.13
CA ALA A 183 -14.88 -1.49 5.63
C ALA A 183 -15.05 -0.03 5.22
N LEU A 184 -13.95 0.69 5.11
CA LEU A 184 -13.88 2.02 4.51
C LEU A 184 -12.64 2.13 3.64
N LYS A 185 -12.70 3.01 2.64
CA LYS A 185 -11.57 3.32 1.78
C LYS A 185 -11.60 4.76 1.29
N ILE A 186 -10.51 5.47 1.49
CA ILE A 186 -10.33 6.87 1.06
C ILE A 186 -9.10 6.95 0.15
N GLY A 187 -9.28 7.48 -1.06
CA GLY A 187 -8.22 7.83 -2.00
C GLY A 187 -8.11 9.33 -2.20
N PHE A 188 -6.92 9.83 -2.53
CA PHE A 188 -6.70 11.24 -2.84
C PHE A 188 -5.37 11.47 -3.60
N PRO A 189 -5.25 12.54 -4.42
CA PRO A 189 -3.95 13.04 -4.85
C PRO A 189 -3.18 13.55 -3.63
N ASN A 190 -1.96 13.06 -3.42
CA ASN A 190 -1.17 13.35 -2.23
C ASN A 190 0.12 14.12 -2.56
N PRO A 191 0.05 15.43 -2.88
CA PRO A 191 1.23 16.24 -3.19
C PRO A 191 2.18 16.42 -2.00
N ARG A 192 1.75 16.10 -0.78
CA ARG A 192 2.61 16.11 0.41
C ARG A 192 3.59 14.93 0.41
N GLY A 193 3.31 13.87 -0.34
CA GLY A 193 4.23 12.77 -0.59
C GLY A 193 4.45 11.82 0.59
N TRP A 194 3.54 11.81 1.57
CA TRP A 194 3.63 10.88 2.69
C TRP A 194 2.26 10.48 3.26
N LEU A 195 2.23 9.31 3.90
CA LEU A 195 1.19 8.81 4.80
C LEU A 195 1.87 8.38 6.09
N ALA A 196 1.15 8.38 7.21
CA ALA A 196 1.71 7.85 8.45
C ALA A 196 0.74 6.94 9.19
N TYR A 197 1.28 6.10 10.06
CA TYR A 197 0.54 5.26 10.99
C TYR A 197 1.14 5.40 12.37
N HIS A 198 0.33 5.88 13.32
CA HIS A 198 0.70 6.01 14.72
C HIS A 198 0.14 4.83 15.51
N TRP A 199 1.00 4.10 16.21
CA TRP A 199 0.62 2.97 17.05
C TRP A 199 1.48 2.97 18.30
N GLN A 200 0.85 3.13 19.47
CA GLN A 200 1.53 3.30 20.76
C GLN A 200 2.54 4.46 20.73
N ASP A 201 3.82 4.18 20.88
CA ASP A 201 4.94 5.13 20.84
C ASP A 201 5.64 5.18 19.47
N MET A 202 5.17 4.41 18.49
CA MET A 202 5.74 4.33 17.16
C MET A 202 4.97 5.17 16.14
N LEU A 203 5.72 5.91 15.32
CA LEU A 203 5.22 6.56 14.11
C LEU A 203 5.91 5.96 12.88
N PHE A 204 5.17 5.20 12.10
CA PHE A 204 5.61 4.75 10.78
C PHE A 204 5.22 5.78 9.73
N VAL A 205 6.17 6.18 8.89
CA VAL A 205 5.94 7.13 7.80
C VAL A 205 6.25 6.44 6.48
N LYS A 206 5.24 6.34 5.61
CA LYS A 206 5.39 5.86 4.23
C LYS A 206 5.52 7.05 3.32
N GLN A 207 6.68 7.21 2.69
CA GLN A 207 6.95 8.28 1.74
C GLN A 207 6.84 7.74 0.31
N ALA A 208 6.21 8.52 -0.56
CA ALA A 208 6.14 8.25 -1.99
C ALA A 208 6.09 9.58 -2.75
N ARG A 209 6.93 9.72 -3.77
CA ARG A 209 6.97 10.94 -4.58
C ARG A 209 5.65 11.13 -5.33
N PHE A 210 5.08 12.33 -5.26
CA PHE A 210 3.96 12.73 -6.10
C PHE A 210 4.47 13.37 -7.39
N ALA A 211 4.01 12.86 -8.53
CA ALA A 211 4.30 13.40 -9.85
C ALA A 211 3.07 14.17 -10.35
N ALA A 212 3.09 15.50 -10.21
CA ALA A 212 1.92 16.35 -10.50
C ALA A 212 1.38 16.26 -11.94
N GLN A 213 2.21 15.84 -12.90
CA GLN A 213 1.84 15.68 -14.31
C GLN A 213 1.51 14.22 -14.68
N ALA A 214 1.62 13.29 -13.73
CA ALA A 214 1.25 11.89 -13.96
C ALA A 214 -0.26 11.72 -13.95
N THR A 215 -0.73 10.71 -14.68
CA THR A 215 -2.13 10.26 -14.60
C THR A 215 -2.21 9.12 -13.60
N TYR A 216 -2.87 9.35 -12.48
CA TYR A 216 -3.12 8.30 -11.49
C TYR A 216 -4.47 7.61 -11.76
N LEU A 217 -4.50 6.30 -11.56
CA LEU A 217 -5.74 5.52 -11.58
C LEU A 217 -6.64 5.86 -10.37
N ASP A 218 -7.79 5.21 -10.25
CA ASP A 218 -8.73 5.37 -9.13
C ASP A 218 -9.12 6.83 -8.87
N ARG A 219 -9.57 7.51 -9.93
CA ARG A 219 -9.95 8.94 -9.91
C ARG A 219 -8.82 9.85 -9.42
N ASN A 220 -7.62 9.62 -9.96
CA ASN A 220 -6.42 10.41 -9.69
C ASN A 220 -5.84 10.23 -8.27
N SER A 221 -6.01 9.05 -7.67
CA SER A 221 -5.52 8.76 -6.33
C SER A 221 -4.08 8.27 -6.38
N SER A 222 -3.13 9.07 -5.91
CA SER A 222 -1.73 8.63 -5.73
C SER A 222 -1.52 7.94 -4.37
N SER A 223 -2.44 8.16 -3.43
CA SER A 223 -2.44 7.54 -2.10
C SER A 223 -3.84 7.12 -1.72
N GLN A 224 -3.94 5.98 -1.03
CA GLN A 224 -5.22 5.47 -0.52
C GLN A 224 -5.02 4.89 0.89
N CYS A 225 -6.12 4.81 1.63
CA CYS A 225 -6.17 4.15 2.93
C CYS A 225 -7.44 3.30 3.00
N TYR A 226 -7.27 1.98 3.11
CA TYR A 226 -8.34 1.03 3.37
C TYR A 226 -8.34 0.63 4.85
N CYS A 227 -9.49 0.35 5.44
CA CYS A 227 -9.58 -0.19 6.79
C CYS A 227 -10.78 -1.12 6.92
N ASN A 228 -10.61 -2.22 7.66
CA ASN A 228 -11.69 -3.10 8.11
C ASN A 228 -11.46 -3.50 9.58
N ASP A 229 -12.15 -4.56 10.01
CA ASP A 229 -12.11 -5.14 11.34
C ASP A 229 -10.78 -5.84 11.69
N GLN A 230 -9.92 -6.11 10.71
CA GLN A 230 -8.70 -6.89 10.90
C GLN A 230 -7.41 -6.10 10.67
N PHE A 231 -7.43 -5.08 9.79
CA PHE A 231 -6.23 -4.32 9.43
C PHE A 231 -6.58 -2.95 8.82
N LEU A 232 -5.54 -2.13 8.68
CA LEU A 232 -5.56 -0.89 7.91
C LEU A 232 -4.46 -0.93 6.85
N GLU A 233 -4.73 -0.47 5.63
CA GLU A 233 -3.74 -0.37 4.56
C GLU A 233 -3.32 1.08 4.33
N LEU A 234 -2.01 1.32 4.23
CA LEU A 234 -1.47 2.52 3.61
C LEU A 234 -1.02 2.16 2.19
N GLU A 235 -1.66 2.76 1.19
CA GLU A 235 -1.50 2.40 -0.21
C GLU A 235 -0.93 3.56 -1.02
N THR A 236 -0.01 3.26 -1.94
CA THR A 236 0.58 4.25 -2.85
C THR A 236 0.56 3.71 -4.27
N LEU A 237 0.15 4.55 -5.21
CA LEU A 237 0.08 4.23 -6.64
C LEU A 237 1.17 5.01 -7.39
N GLY A 238 1.83 4.34 -8.33
CA GLY A 238 2.82 4.95 -9.23
C GLY A 238 2.27 5.41 -10.57
#